data_AF-A0A7S3THN2-F1
#
_entry.id   AF-A0A7S3THN2-F1
#
_cell.length_a   1.000
_cell.length_b   1.000
_cell.length_c   1.000
_cell.angle_alpha   90.00
_cell.angle_beta   90.00
_cell.angle_gamma   90.00
#
_symmetry.space_group_name_H-M   'P 1'
#
loop_
_entity.id
_entity.type
_entity.pdbx_description
1 polymer ?
#
loop_
_entity_poly.entity_id
_entity_poly.type
_entity_poly.pdbx_seq_one_letter_code
_entity_poly.pdbx_strand_id
1 'polypeptide(L)'
;SGQQADFKCGEADWYAGAGMRLLDDGQRPYFQMAVQQAEATFGITSTHPVFLRWTKDPILEVNAHREQACQQLIVAIFSFGVFQLFLVAAATVAFAKVRMDSL
;
A
#
# COMPACT_ATOMS: atom_id res chain seq x y z
N SER A 1 -16.67 33.74 6.98
CA SER A 1 -15.64 33.72 8.05
C SER A 1 -14.66 32.60 7.74
N GLY A 2 -13.64 32.88 6.92
CA GLY A 2 -12.57 31.92 6.61
C GLY A 2 -11.50 32.02 7.69
N GLN A 3 -11.51 31.10 8.65
CA GLN A 3 -10.41 31.00 9.61
C GLN A 3 -9.21 30.39 8.89
N GLN A 4 -8.06 31.05 9.04
CA GLN A 4 -6.77 30.64 8.48
C GLN A 4 -6.60 29.13 8.64
N ALA A 5 -6.63 28.41 7.53
CA ALA A 5 -6.27 27.00 7.51
C ALA A 5 -4.79 26.94 7.92
N ASP A 6 -4.55 26.61 9.19
CA ASP A 6 -3.22 26.46 9.76
C ASP A 6 -2.60 25.20 9.15
N PHE A 7 -2.14 25.31 7.90
CA PHE A 7 -1.51 24.23 7.17
C PHE A 7 -0.14 24.00 7.78
N LYS A 8 -0.02 22.97 8.61
CA LYS A 8 1.27 22.49 9.09
C LYS A 8 1.77 21.43 8.12
N CYS A 9 2.93 21.70 7.50
CA CYS A 9 3.69 20.66 6.81
C CYS A 9 4.13 19.64 7.87
N GLY A 10 3.36 18.57 8.09
CA GLY A 10 3.51 17.63 9.21
C GLY A 10 4.93 17.45 9.77
N GLU A 11 5.71 16.56 9.17
CA GLU A 11 7.12 16.29 9.54
C GLU A 11 8.10 17.26 8.87
N ALA A 12 7.72 18.51 8.63
CA ALA A 12 8.66 19.53 8.17
C ALA A 12 9.50 20.05 9.33
N ASP A 13 10.38 19.19 9.83
CA ASP A 13 11.50 19.58 10.67
C ASP A 13 12.71 19.90 9.78
N TRP A 14 13.72 20.58 10.32
CA TRP A 14 14.95 20.90 9.58
C TRP A 14 15.75 19.66 9.14
N TYR A 15 15.43 18.50 9.73
CA TYR A 15 15.95 17.20 9.34
C TYR A 15 15.22 16.53 8.17
N ALA A 16 14.09 17.09 7.70
CA ALA A 16 13.33 16.54 6.59
C ALA A 16 14.02 16.84 5.25
N GLY A 17 15.04 16.03 4.93
CA GLY A 17 15.87 16.22 3.74
C GLY A 17 15.29 15.64 2.45
N ALA A 18 14.16 14.91 2.51
CA ALA A 18 13.62 14.21 1.34
C ALA A 18 12.09 14.15 1.32
N GLY A 19 11.54 14.07 0.11
CA GLY A 19 10.12 13.83 -0.14
C GLY A 19 9.89 12.41 -0.68
N MET A 20 8.87 11.72 -0.15
CA MET A 20 8.41 10.43 -0.66
C MET A 20 7.09 10.57 -1.39
N ARG A 21 6.86 9.74 -2.41
CA ARG A 21 5.59 9.77 -3.16
C ARG A 21 4.44 9.29 -2.28
N LEU A 22 3.33 10.04 -2.30
CA LEU A 22 2.12 9.65 -1.61
C LEU A 22 1.49 8.42 -2.29
N LEU A 23 1.48 7.31 -1.54
CA LEU A 23 0.89 6.03 -1.94
C LEU A 23 -0.45 5.76 -1.26
N ASP A 24 -0.84 6.57 -0.26
CA ASP A 24 -2.12 6.42 0.42
C ASP A 24 -3.28 6.94 -0.43
N ASP A 25 -4.19 6.03 -0.80
CA ASP A 25 -5.36 6.32 -1.61
C ASP A 25 -6.44 7.08 -0.83
N GLY A 26 -6.42 7.03 0.50
CA GLY A 26 -7.35 7.78 1.34
C GLY A 26 -7.09 9.29 1.31
N GLN A 27 -5.81 9.69 1.26
CA GLN A 27 -5.43 11.09 1.23
C GLN A 27 -5.40 11.70 -0.17
N ARG A 28 -5.19 10.89 -1.21
CA ARG A 28 -5.03 11.34 -2.60
C ARG A 28 -6.15 12.27 -3.11
N PRO A 29 -7.45 12.04 -2.84
CA PRO A 29 -8.52 12.92 -3.29
C PRO A 29 -8.40 14.35 -2.73
N TYR A 30 -7.95 14.50 -1.49
CA TYR A 30 -7.78 15.83 -0.87
C TYR A 30 -6.68 16.64 -1.54
N PHE A 31 -5.56 15.99 -1.88
CA PHE A 31 -4.50 16.64 -2.64
C PHE A 31 -4.94 17.01 -4.06
N GLN A 32 -5.79 16.19 -4.69
CA GLN A 32 -6.39 16.54 -5.99
C GLN A 32 -7.33 17.74 -5.91
N MET A 33 -8.17 17.82 -4.87
CA MET A 33 -9.03 18.99 -4.64
C MET A 33 -8.19 20.26 -4.41
N ALA A 34 -7.09 20.16 -3.67
CA ALA A 34 -6.18 21.29 -3.48
C ALA A 34 -5.55 21.75 -4.81
N VAL A 35 -5.17 20.82 -5.70
CA VAL A 35 -4.71 21.16 -7.06
C VAL A 35 -5.81 21.85 -7.85
N GLN A 36 -7.02 21.31 -7.87
CA GLN A 36 -8.15 21.91 -8.59
C GLN A 36 -8.47 23.33 -8.10
N GLN A 37 -8.41 23.55 -6.78
CA GLN A 37 -8.60 24.88 -6.21
C GLN A 37 -7.48 25.84 -6.63
N ALA A 38 -6.23 25.39 -6.67
CA ALA A 38 -5.10 26.19 -7.13
C ALA A 38 -5.18 26.48 -8.65
N GLU A 39 -5.56 25.50 -9.47
CA GLU A 39 -5.80 25.66 -10.91
C GLU A 39 -6.87 26.71 -11.18
N ALA A 40 -7.99 26.65 -10.46
CA ALA A 40 -9.07 27.63 -10.57
C ALA A 40 -8.66 29.03 -10.11
N THR A 41 -7.80 29.13 -9.09
CA THR A 41 -7.37 30.42 -8.51
C THR A 41 -6.29 31.10 -9.35
N PHE A 42 -5.34 30.33 -9.87
CA PHE A 42 -4.15 30.85 -10.56
C PHE A 42 -4.18 30.65 -12.08
N GLY A 43 -5.21 30.00 -12.64
CA GLY A 43 -5.34 29.75 -14.08
C GLY A 43 -4.28 28.80 -14.64
N ILE A 44 -3.71 27.94 -13.80
CA ILE A 44 -2.71 26.93 -14.17
C ILE A 44 -3.38 25.59 -14.43
N THR A 45 -2.72 24.68 -15.16
CA THR A 45 -3.26 23.34 -15.47
C THR A 45 -2.19 22.26 -15.30
N SER A 46 -2.51 21.18 -14.60
CA SER A 46 -1.61 20.07 -14.26
C SER A 46 -2.23 18.74 -14.66
N THR A 47 -1.86 18.24 -15.84
CA THR A 47 -2.42 16.97 -16.40
C THR A 47 -2.05 15.74 -15.56
N HIS A 48 -0.87 15.74 -14.94
CA HIS A 48 -0.36 14.61 -14.16
C HIS A 48 0.33 15.07 -12.87
N PRO A 49 -0.44 15.46 -11.83
CA PRO A 49 0.13 15.91 -10.56
C PRO A 49 0.80 14.74 -9.82
N VAL A 50 2.06 14.96 -9.42
CA VAL A 50 2.80 14.04 -8.53
C VAL A 50 2.72 14.58 -7.11
N PHE A 51 2.16 13.78 -6.21
CA PHE A 51 2.04 14.14 -4.80
C PHE A 51 3.19 13.58 -3.98
N LEU A 52 3.86 14.45 -3.23
CA LEU A 52 4.99 14.12 -2.37
C LEU A 52 4.67 14.53 -0.93
N ARG A 53 4.93 13.63 0.01
CA ARG A 53 4.97 13.92 1.45
C ARG A 53 6.41 14.16 1.86
N TRP A 54 6.62 15.18 2.68
CA TRP A 54 7.89 15.42 3.35
C TRP A 54 8.09 14.39 4.46
N THR A 55 9.23 13.71 4.45
CA THR A 55 9.57 12.66 5.42
C THR A 55 10.98 12.92 5.97
N LYS A 56 11.16 12.70 7.27
CA LYS A 56 12.46 12.86 7.94
C LYS A 56 13.52 11.88 7.40
N ASP A 57 13.19 10.59 7.37
CA ASP A 57 14.10 9.51 6.97
C ASP A 57 13.42 8.56 5.96
N PRO A 58 13.56 8.79 4.65
CA PRO A 58 12.87 7.97 3.63
C PRO A 58 13.39 6.52 3.61
N ILE A 59 14.66 6.30 3.96
CA ILE A 59 15.29 4.97 3.94
C ILE A 59 14.64 4.06 5.00
N LEU A 60 14.37 4.60 6.20
CA LEU A 60 13.75 3.85 7.28
C LEU A 60 12.33 3.42 6.89
N GLU A 61 11.55 4.32 6.30
CA GLU A 61 10.18 4.05 5.91
C GLU A 61 10.10 3.01 4.76
N VAL A 62 10.97 3.12 3.76
CA VAL A 62 11.09 2.10 2.69
C VAL A 62 11.51 0.74 3.26
N ASN A 63 12.45 0.72 4.21
CA ASN A 63 12.87 -0.53 4.86
C ASN A 63 11.74 -1.15 5.68
N ALA A 64 10.96 -0.34 6.40
CA ALA A 64 9.81 -0.82 7.16
C ALA A 64 8.75 -1.46 6.24
N HIS A 65 8.44 -0.83 5.10
CA HIS A 65 7.55 -1.41 4.09
C HIS A 65 8.09 -2.73 3.53
N ARG A 66 9.40 -2.80 3.28
CA ARG A 66 10.04 -4.02 2.79
C ARG A 66 9.99 -5.15 3.80
N GLU A 67 10.22 -4.85 5.08
CA GLU A 67 10.16 -5.83 6.16
C GLU A 67 8.75 -6.38 6.35
N GLN A 68 7.74 -5.50 6.37
CA GLN A 68 6.33 -5.89 6.43
C GLN A 68 5.93 -6.79 5.25
N ALA A 69 6.33 -6.42 4.03
CA ALA A 69 6.04 -7.22 2.84
C ALA A 69 6.73 -8.61 2.90
N CYS A 70 7.97 -8.68 3.40
CA CYS A 70 8.67 -9.95 3.58
C CYS A 70 7.95 -10.88 4.55
N GLN A 71 7.53 -10.36 5.71
CA GLN A 71 6.80 -11.16 6.70
C GLN A 71 5.48 -11.69 6.12
N GLN A 72 4.73 -10.84 5.42
CA GLN A 72 3.47 -11.26 4.78
C GLN A 72 3.70 -12.30 3.68
N LEU A 73 4.75 -12.14 2.86
CA LEU A 73 5.08 -13.09 1.81
C LEU A 73 5.43 -14.47 2.38
N ILE A 74 6.24 -14.52 3.44
CA ILE A 74 6.62 -15.78 4.10
C ILE A 74 5.37 -16.50 4.63
N VAL A 75 4.49 -15.77 5.33
CA VAL A 75 3.23 -16.34 5.85
C VAL A 75 2.34 -16.85 4.72
N ALA A 76 2.25 -16.10 3.60
CA ALA A 76 1.47 -16.51 2.43
C ALA A 76 2.01 -17.78 1.75
N ILE A 77 3.34 -17.94 1.67
CA ILE A 77 3.97 -19.14 1.10
C ILE A 77 3.66 -20.36 1.95
N PHE A 78 3.82 -20.25 3.28
CA PHE A 78 3.53 -21.36 4.18
C PHE A 78 2.04 -21.73 4.19
N SER A 79 1.14 -20.75 4.22
CA SER A 79 -0.30 -21.01 4.19
C SER A 79 -0.73 -21.68 2.88
N PHE A 80 -0.20 -21.22 1.75
CA PHE A 80 -0.44 -21.84 0.45
C PHE A 80 0.11 -23.28 0.40
N GLY A 81 1.32 -23.52 0.90
CA GLY A 81 1.91 -24.85 0.96
C GLY A 81 1.08 -25.85 1.77
N VAL A 82 0.60 -25.44 2.95
CA VAL A 82 -0.28 -26.27 3.80
C VAL A 82 -1.60 -26.58 3.08
N PHE A 83 -2.20 -25.58 2.43
CA PHE A 83 -3.44 -25.77 1.68
C PHE A 83 -3.26 -26.72 0.48
N GLN A 84 -2.15 -26.62 -0.26
CA GLN A 84 -1.83 -27.53 -1.35
C GLN A 84 -1.65 -28.97 -0.87
N LEU A 85 -0.91 -29.16 0.24
CA LEU A 85 -0.74 -30.50 0.83
C LEU A 85 -2.08 -31.10 1.27
N PHE A 86 -2.96 -30.29 1.85
CA PHE A 86 -4.31 -30.73 2.23
C PHE A 86 -5.12 -31.19 1.01
N LEU A 87 -5.12 -30.41 -0.08
CA LEU A 87 -5.84 -30.77 -1.31
C LEU A 87 -5.32 -32.06 -1.94
N VAL A 88 -3.99 -32.22 -1.99
CA VAL A 88 -3.37 -33.45 -2.53
C VAL A 88 -3.73 -34.66 -1.66
N ALA A 89 -3.68 -34.54 -0.33
CA ALA A 89 -4.07 -35.61 0.58
C ALA A 89 -5.56 -35.98 0.47
N ALA A 90 -6.44 -34.99 0.36
CA ALA A 90 -7.87 -35.22 0.15
C ALA A 90 -8.14 -35.93 -1.19
N ALA A 91 -7.46 -35.50 -2.26
CA ALA A 91 -7.56 -36.13 -3.57
C ALA A 91 -7.06 -37.59 -3.54
N THR A 92 -5.90 -37.86 -2.92
CA THR A 92 -5.38 -39.24 -2.86
C THR A 92 -6.31 -40.17 -2.08
N VAL A 93 -6.89 -39.71 -0.97
CA VAL A 93 -7.91 -40.47 -0.22
C VAL A 93 -9.17 -40.70 -1.06
N ALA A 94 -9.68 -39.67 -1.74
CA ALA A 94 -10.85 -39.79 -2.60
C ALA A 94 -10.62 -40.81 -3.73
N PHE A 95 -9.50 -40.72 -4.44
CA PHE A 95 -9.15 -41.67 -5.50
C PHE A 95 -8.91 -43.10 -4.96
N ALA A 96 -8.35 -43.23 -3.75
CA ALA A 96 -8.20 -44.54 -3.10
C ALA A 96 -9.55 -45.17 -2.75
N LYS A 97 -10.51 -44.39 -2.25
CA LYS A 97 -11.87 -44.88 -1.97
C LYS A 97 -12.60 -45.30 -3.24
N VAL A 98 -12.58 -44.45 -4.28
CA VAL A 98 -13.21 -44.76 -5.58
C VAL A 98 -12.68 -46.07 -6.18
N ARG A 99 -11.38 -46.35 -6.05
CA ARG A 99 -10.81 -47.63 -6.50
C ARG A 99 -11.34 -48.82 -5.68
N MET A 100 -11.47 -48.68 -4.37
CA MET A 100 -11.95 -49.75 -3.47
C MET A 100 -13.40 -50.12 -3.78
N ASP A 101 -14.25 -49.14 -4.07
CA ASP A 101 -15.68 -49.37 -4.37
C ASP A 101 -15.90 -50.03 -5.75
N SER A 102 -14.87 -50.11 -6.60
CA SER A 102 -14.93 -50.71 -7.95
C SER A 102 -14.49 -52.18 -8.03
N LEU A 103 -14.09 -52.78 -6.91
CA LEU A 103 -13.58 -54.15 -6.76
C LEU A 103 -14.59 -55.01 -5.96
#